data_AF-A0A9Q1BFH2-F1
#
_entry.id   AF-A0A9Q1BFH2-F1
#
_cell.length_a   1.000
_cell.length_b   1.000
_cell.length_c   1.000
_cell.angle_alpha   90.00
_cell.angle_beta   90.00
_cell.angle_gamma   90.00
#
_symmetry.space_group_name_H-M   'P 1'
#
loop_
_entity.id
_entity.type
_entity.pdbx_description
1 polymer ?
#
loop_
_entity_poly.entity_id
_entity_poly.type
_entity_poly.pdbx_seq_one_letter_code
_entity_poly.pdbx_strand_id
1 'polypeptide(L)'
;MGTKMGPSVACLTMGHFEEQLFSQYTGSHPFLYKRYIDDIVGVATGTRQDLESFIQFVGSFSPFLKFTHCISDTSVVFLDLQLSICDRKIKSNLHFKPTDSHNYLLYPSNPSQILYQIHPVLTTFKGQKDLLRRF
;
A
#
# COMPACT_ATOMS: atom_id res chain seq x y z
N MET A 1 16.24 10.81 -4.65
CA MET A 1 16.05 11.81 -5.73
C MET A 1 14.98 12.77 -5.28
N GLY A 2 15.20 14.08 -5.42
CA GLY A 2 14.21 15.12 -5.06
C GLY A 2 14.80 16.30 -4.28
N THR A 3 14.19 17.48 -4.44
CA THR A 3 14.44 18.67 -3.63
C THR A 3 14.18 18.38 -2.15
N LYS A 4 15.00 18.94 -1.24
CA LYS A 4 14.94 18.68 0.22
C LYS A 4 13.53 18.84 0.82
N MET A 5 12.73 19.74 0.24
CA MET A 5 11.37 20.05 0.71
C MET A 5 10.26 19.25 0.02
N GLY A 6 10.56 18.53 -1.07
CA GLY A 6 9.55 17.83 -1.88
C GLY A 6 8.67 16.87 -1.06
N PRO A 7 9.25 15.95 -0.26
CA PRO A 7 8.48 15.00 0.53
C PRO A 7 7.55 15.68 1.55
N SER A 8 8.04 16.71 2.24
CA SER A 8 7.24 17.43 3.25
C SER A 8 6.08 18.18 2.62
N VAL A 9 6.29 18.83 1.48
CA VAL A 9 5.23 19.53 0.74
C VAL A 9 4.19 18.53 0.25
N ALA A 10 4.61 17.42 -0.35
CA ALA A 10 3.69 16.37 -0.81
C ALA A 10 2.84 15.81 0.35
N CYS A 11 3.46 15.53 1.50
CA CYS A 11 2.75 15.04 2.68
C CYS A 11 1.71 16.04 3.21
N LEU A 12 2.03 17.34 3.23
CA LEU A 12 1.10 18.39 3.64
C LEU A 12 -0.06 18.55 2.67
N THR A 13 0.23 18.61 1.36
CA THR A 13 -0.80 18.72 0.32
C THR A 13 -1.75 17.53 0.36
N MET A 14 -1.23 16.31 0.48
CA MET A 14 -2.06 15.11 0.61
C MET A 14 -2.85 15.08 1.92
N GLY A 15 -2.28 15.56 3.03
CA GLY A 15 -3.00 15.67 4.30
C GLY A 15 -4.20 16.63 4.22
N HIS A 16 -4.01 17.79 3.59
CA HIS A 16 -5.11 18.73 3.38
C HIS A 16 -6.18 18.19 2.42
N PHE A 17 -5.75 17.49 1.37
CA PHE A 17 -6.66 16.79 0.47
C PHE A 17 -7.51 15.75 1.22
N GLU A 18 -6.90 14.93 2.08
CA GLU A 18 -7.59 13.92 2.88
C GLU A 18 -8.62 14.55 3.82
N GLU A 19 -8.27 15.65 4.50
CA GLU A 19 -9.19 16.40 5.37
C GLU A 19 -10.43 16.89 4.63
N GLN A 20 -10.25 17.49 3.44
CA GLN A 20 -11.37 17.92 2.60
C GLN A 20 -12.20 16.74 2.10
N LEU A 21 -11.56 15.64 1.74
CA LEU A 21 -12.23 14.43 1.28
C LEU A 21 -13.13 13.84 2.37
N PHE A 22 -12.61 13.70 3.60
CA PHE A 22 -13.36 13.13 4.72
C PHE A 22 -14.50 14.05 5.19
N SER A 23 -14.33 15.37 5.10
CA SER A 23 -15.38 16.33 5.45
C SER A 23 -16.53 16.39 4.44
N GLN A 24 -16.26 16.14 3.15
CA GLN A 24 -17.28 16.22 2.10
C GLN A 24 -17.98 14.87 1.83
N TYR A 25 -17.32 13.75 2.13
CA TYR A 25 -17.93 12.43 1.92
C TYR A 25 -19.00 12.13 2.97
N THR A 26 -20.23 11.88 2.51
CA THR A 26 -21.40 11.62 3.37
C THR A 26 -21.70 10.13 3.56
N GLY A 27 -21.00 9.25 2.84
CA GLY A 27 -21.19 7.79 2.93
C GLY A 27 -20.44 7.17 4.11
N SER A 28 -20.35 5.84 4.10
CA SER A 28 -19.65 5.07 5.14
C SER A 28 -18.14 5.23 5.04
N HIS A 29 -17.51 5.78 6.09
CA HIS A 29 -16.06 5.91 6.12
C HIS A 29 -15.37 4.57 6.40
N PRO A 30 -14.15 4.36 5.86
CA PRO A 30 -13.32 3.24 6.26
C PRO A 30 -13.07 3.25 7.77
N PHE A 31 -13.27 2.10 8.42
CA PHE A 31 -12.96 1.89 9.83
C PHE A 31 -11.49 2.17 10.15
N LEU A 32 -10.59 1.77 9.26
CA LEU A 32 -9.18 2.10 9.31
C LEU A 32 -8.80 2.80 8.02
N TYR A 33 -8.07 3.90 8.14
CA TYR A 33 -7.41 4.58 7.03
C TYR A 33 -6.02 5.02 7.48
N LYS A 34 -4.98 4.53 6.78
CA LYS A 34 -3.59 4.83 7.06
C LYS A 34 -2.86 5.11 5.75
N ARG A 35 -2.02 6.14 5.77
CA ARG A 35 -1.19 6.51 4.63
C ARG A 35 0.28 6.45 4.99
N TYR A 36 1.08 5.95 4.05
CA TYR A 36 2.53 6.06 4.05
C TYR A 36 2.97 6.73 2.75
N ILE A 37 3.34 8.01 2.86
CA ILE A 37 3.69 8.87 1.71
C ILE A 37 2.55 8.88 0.67
N ASP A 38 2.70 8.12 -0.42
CA ASP A 38 1.75 8.03 -1.53
C ASP A 38 0.87 6.77 -1.48
N ASP A 39 1.17 5.83 -0.59
CA ASP A 39 0.49 4.54 -0.52
C ASP A 39 -0.49 4.55 0.66
N ILE A 40 -1.73 4.13 0.40
CA ILE A 40 -2.82 4.14 1.38
C ILE A 40 -3.28 2.69 1.61
N VAL A 41 -3.55 2.36 2.87
CA VAL A 41 -4.20 1.12 3.27
C VAL A 41 -5.37 1.44 4.19
N GLY A 42 -6.45 0.68 4.06
CA GLY A 42 -7.61 0.83 4.90
C GLY A 42 -8.38 -0.46 5.09
N VAL A 43 -9.28 -0.43 6.06
CA VAL A 43 -10.24 -1.48 6.35
C VAL A 43 -11.60 -0.81 6.40
N ALA A 44 -12.57 -1.32 5.65
CA ALA A 44 -13.94 -0.84 5.73
C ALA A 44 -14.80 -1.84 6.51
N THR A 45 -15.74 -1.31 7.28
CA THR A 45 -16.80 -2.09 7.93
C THR A 45 -18.09 -1.76 7.20
N GLY A 46 -18.64 -2.72 6.46
CA GLY A 46 -19.81 -2.51 5.63
C GLY A 46 -19.87 -3.47 4.46
N THR A 47 -20.70 -3.14 3.48
CA THR A 47 -20.78 -3.90 2.23
C THR A 47 -19.63 -3.53 1.31
N ARG A 48 -19.32 -4.41 0.36
CA ARG A 48 -18.33 -4.12 -0.68
C ARG A 48 -18.73 -2.87 -1.49
N GLN A 49 -20.02 -2.68 -1.72
CA GLN A 49 -20.58 -1.55 -2.45
C GLN A 49 -20.34 -0.22 -1.75
N ASP A 50 -20.40 -0.18 -0.41
CA ASP A 50 -20.09 1.03 0.36
C ASP A 50 -18.62 1.44 0.14
N LEU A 51 -17.71 0.46 0.20
CA LEU A 51 -16.28 0.68 -0.04
C LEU A 51 -16.02 1.11 -1.49
N GLU A 52 -16.65 0.47 -2.48
CA GLU A 52 -16.52 0.85 -3.88
C GLU A 52 -17.04 2.27 -4.14
N SER A 53 -18.12 2.67 -3.47
CA SER A 53 -18.68 4.02 -3.52
C SER A 53 -17.71 5.05 -2.93
N PHE A 54 -17.07 4.74 -1.81
CA PHE A 54 -16.02 5.59 -1.22
C PHE A 54 -14.82 5.74 -2.17
N ILE A 55 -14.34 4.63 -2.75
CA ILE A 55 -13.21 4.65 -3.69
C ILE A 55 -13.55 5.46 -4.94
N GLN A 56 -14.77 5.29 -5.48
CA GLN A 56 -15.22 6.07 -6.63
C GLN A 56 -15.28 7.56 -6.31
N PHE A 57 -15.79 7.93 -5.13
CA PHE A 57 -15.79 9.30 -4.65
C PHE A 57 -14.37 9.87 -4.58
N VAL A 58 -13.45 9.16 -3.92
CA VAL A 58 -12.03 9.54 -3.82
C VAL A 58 -11.40 9.75 -5.19
N GLY A 59 -11.64 8.84 -6.14
CA GLY A 59 -11.13 8.93 -7.51
C GLY A 59 -11.74 10.08 -8.31
N SER A 60 -12.94 10.53 -7.98
CA SER A 60 -13.61 11.67 -8.62
C SER A 60 -13.32 13.03 -7.97
N PHE A 61 -12.77 13.02 -6.75
CA PHE A 61 -12.61 14.23 -5.93
C PHE A 61 -11.62 15.24 -6.52
N SER A 62 -10.62 14.78 -7.28
CA SER A 62 -9.69 15.66 -7.98
C SER A 62 -9.35 15.14 -9.38
N PRO A 63 -9.42 16.00 -10.42
CA PRO A 63 -9.04 15.61 -11.77
C PRO A 63 -7.52 15.39 -11.92
N PHE A 64 -6.72 15.86 -10.94
CA PHE A 64 -5.26 15.80 -10.98
C PHE A 64 -4.69 14.56 -10.28
N LEU A 65 -5.45 13.93 -9.38
CA LEU A 65 -5.00 12.77 -8.61
C LEU A 65 -5.71 11.51 -9.09
N LYS A 66 -4.93 10.55 -9.59
CA LYS A 66 -5.43 9.24 -10.03
C LYS A 66 -4.98 8.17 -9.04
N PHE A 67 -5.93 7.62 -8.31
CA PHE A 67 -5.67 6.51 -7.40
C PHE A 67 -5.87 5.17 -8.09
N THR A 68 -4.95 4.23 -7.84
CA THR A 68 -5.17 2.81 -8.14
C THR A 68 -5.51 2.11 -6.85
N HIS A 69 -6.44 1.17 -6.89
CA HIS A 69 -6.92 0.47 -5.71
C HIS A 69 -7.02 -1.03 -5.97
N CYS A 70 -6.92 -1.82 -4.91
CA CYS A 70 -7.15 -3.24 -4.91
C CYS A 70 -7.98 -3.57 -3.68
N ILE A 71 -9.08 -4.31 -3.88
CA ILE A 71 -9.97 -4.72 -2.80
C ILE A 71 -9.85 -6.24 -2.66
N SER A 72 -9.63 -6.70 -1.44
CA SER A 72 -9.54 -8.11 -1.09
C SER A 72 -10.16 -8.33 0.27
N ASP A 73 -10.92 -9.41 0.41
CA ASP A 73 -11.62 -9.75 1.65
C ASP A 73 -10.71 -10.51 2.64
N THR A 74 -9.59 -11.06 2.16
CA THR A 74 -8.73 -11.97 2.95
C THR A 74 -7.38 -11.36 3.29
N SER A 75 -6.69 -10.81 2.28
CA SER A 75 -5.37 -10.20 2.46
C SER A 75 -5.02 -9.20 1.37
N VAL A 76 -4.23 -8.19 1.74
CA VAL A 76 -3.71 -7.15 0.85
C VAL A 76 -2.22 -6.96 1.07
N VAL A 77 -1.51 -6.54 0.02
CA VAL A 77 -0.14 -6.04 0.15
C VAL A 77 -0.18 -4.61 0.57
N PHE A 78 0.73 -4.24 1.45
CA PHE A 78 1.06 -2.86 1.69
C PHE A 78 2.56 -2.73 1.95
N LEU A 79 3.27 -2.00 1.09
CA LEU A 79 4.74 -1.91 1.10
C LEU A 79 5.37 -3.31 1.03
N ASP A 80 6.24 -3.65 1.98
CA ASP A 80 6.89 -4.96 2.11
C ASP A 80 6.14 -5.89 3.08
N LEU A 81 4.85 -5.60 3.35
CA LEU A 81 4.00 -6.37 4.24
C LEU A 81 2.82 -6.97 3.49
N GLN A 82 2.48 -8.20 3.84
CA GLN A 82 1.18 -8.80 3.55
C GLN A 82 0.32 -8.69 4.81
N LEU A 83 -0.76 -7.94 4.71
CA LEU A 83 -1.73 -7.75 5.77
C LEU A 83 -2.89 -8.71 5.52
N SER A 84 -3.24 -9.49 6.54
CA SER A 84 -4.36 -10.44 6.50
C SER A 84 -5.25 -10.25 7.70
N ILE A 85 -6.54 -10.53 7.54
CA ILE A 85 -7.51 -10.48 8.63
C ILE A 85 -7.76 -11.91 9.09
N CYS A 86 -7.46 -12.21 10.36
CA CYS A 86 -7.74 -13.51 10.98
C CYS A 86 -8.30 -13.27 12.38
N ASP A 87 -9.42 -13.91 12.72
CA ASP A 87 -10.03 -13.83 14.06
C ASP A 87 -10.26 -12.39 14.55
N ARG A 88 -10.70 -11.50 13.63
CA ARG A 88 -10.88 -10.04 13.87
C ARG A 88 -9.60 -9.29 14.26
N LYS A 89 -8.43 -9.87 14.03
CA LYS A 89 -7.13 -9.24 14.21
C LYS A 89 -6.42 -9.09 12.86
N ILE A 90 -5.67 -8.01 12.72
CA ILE A 90 -4.78 -7.81 11.58
C ILE A 90 -3.48 -8.56 11.89
N LYS A 91 -3.13 -9.53 11.04
CA LYS A 91 -1.83 -10.20 11.04
C LYS A 91 -1.00 -9.63 9.90
N SER A 92 0.23 -9.23 10.20
CA SER A 92 1.21 -8.81 9.20
C SER A 92 2.23 -9.93 8.99
N ASN A 93 2.57 -10.19 7.74
CA ASN A 93 3.69 -11.04 7.35
C ASN A 93 4.59 -10.27 6.38
N LEU A 94 5.84 -10.70 6.21
CA LEU A 94 6.75 -10.07 5.26
C LEU A 94 6.39 -10.51 3.83
N HIS A 95 6.27 -9.56 2.91
CA HIS A 95 5.98 -9.82 1.51
C HIS A 95 7.23 -9.61 0.64
N PHE A 96 7.70 -10.68 0.00
CA PHE A 96 8.75 -10.62 -1.01
C PHE A 96 8.14 -10.64 -2.40
N LYS A 97 8.65 -9.79 -3.30
CA LYS A 97 8.25 -9.82 -4.70
C LYS A 97 8.69 -11.14 -5.32
N PRO A 98 7.93 -11.73 -6.27
CA PRO A 98 8.36 -12.95 -6.95
C PRO A 98 9.70 -12.82 -7.69
N THR A 99 10.07 -11.59 -8.06
CA THR A 99 11.34 -11.24 -8.71
C THR A 99 12.48 -11.03 -7.71
N ASP A 100 12.22 -11.03 -6.41
CA ASP A 100 13.26 -10.98 -5.40
C ASP A 100 13.95 -12.34 -5.35
N SER A 101 15.03 -12.49 -6.12
CA SER A 101 15.79 -13.73 -6.21
C SER A 101 16.58 -14.02 -4.94
N HIS A 102 16.45 -13.18 -3.89
CA HIS A 102 17.23 -13.28 -2.66
C HIS A 102 18.73 -13.46 -2.95
N ASN A 103 19.19 -12.83 -4.05
CA ASN A 103 20.60 -12.77 -4.44
C ASN A 103 21.29 -11.74 -3.54
N TYR A 104 21.27 -12.01 -2.24
CA TYR A 104 22.16 -11.36 -1.32
C TYR A 104 23.56 -11.86 -1.64
N LEU A 105 24.50 -10.93 -1.78
CA LEU A 105 25.90 -11.30 -1.74
C LEU A 105 26.13 -12.00 -0.40
N LEU A 106 26.51 -13.28 -0.46
CA LEU A 106 27.02 -14.00 0.69
C LEU A 106 28.16 -13.15 1.27
N TYR A 107 28.04 -12.79 2.56
CA TYR A 107 29.01 -11.94 3.26
C TYR A 107 30.46 -12.47 3.21
N PRO A 108 30.77 -13.77 3.00
CA PRO A 108 32.12 -14.15 2.67
C PRO A 108 32.29 -14.19 1.16
N SER A 109 33.13 -13.30 0.65
CA SER A 109 34.16 -13.69 -0.30
C SER A 109 35.05 -14.78 0.37
N ASN A 110 34.52 -16.02 0.49
CA ASN A 110 35.08 -17.37 0.74
C ASN A 110 36.20 -17.63 1.82
N PRO A 111 36.38 -18.85 2.39
CA PRO A 111 35.58 -20.09 2.30
C PRO A 111 35.34 -20.82 3.64
N SER A 112 34.08 -20.96 4.04
CA SER A 112 33.60 -22.20 4.71
C SER A 112 32.07 -22.20 4.72
N GLN A 113 31.53 -23.29 4.17
CA GLN A 113 30.12 -23.66 3.99
C GLN A 113 29.22 -23.28 5.18
N ILE A 114 27.96 -22.86 4.93
CA ILE A 114 26.73 -23.51 5.45
C ILE A 114 25.54 -23.12 4.55
N LEU A 115 24.81 -24.13 4.05
CA LEU A 115 23.51 -24.05 3.36
C LEU A 115 22.38 -23.73 4.36
N TYR A 116 21.49 -22.80 4.03
CA TYR A 116 20.17 -22.74 4.68
C TYR A 116 19.06 -22.66 3.63
N GLN A 117 18.28 -23.74 3.55
CA GLN A 117 16.97 -23.79 2.90
C GLN A 117 15.94 -23.17 3.84
N ILE A 118 15.08 -22.30 3.31
CA ILE A 118 13.79 -21.97 3.96
C ILE A 118 12.73 -21.75 2.87
N HIS A 119 11.73 -22.63 2.83
CA HIS A 119 10.40 -22.40 2.25
C HIS A 119 9.47 -21.93 3.38
N PRO A 120 8.49 -21.01 3.19
CA PRO A 120 7.37 -21.16 2.23
C PRO A 120 6.94 -19.85 1.51
N VAL A 121 6.06 -19.93 0.49
CA VAL A 121 5.53 -18.77 -0.27
C VAL A 121 4.02 -18.89 -0.54
N LEU A 122 3.28 -17.78 -0.45
CA LEU A 122 2.29 -17.32 -1.46
C LEU A 122 1.82 -15.84 -1.25
N THR A 123 1.28 -15.26 -2.33
CA THR A 123 1.59 -13.94 -2.94
C THR A 123 0.47 -12.86 -2.81
N THR A 124 0.63 -11.69 -3.46
CA THR A 124 0.00 -10.39 -3.18
C THR A 124 0.02 -9.47 -4.47
N PHE A 125 -0.91 -8.49 -4.68
CA PHE A 125 -1.15 -7.70 -5.92
C PHE A 125 -0.71 -6.21 -5.92
N LYS A 126 -0.28 -5.64 -7.07
CA LYS A 126 0.29 -4.29 -7.24
C LYS A 126 -0.47 -3.41 -8.26
N GLY A 127 -0.64 -2.12 -7.98
CA GLY A 127 -1.09 -1.08 -8.94
C GLY A 127 0.08 -0.40 -9.66
N GLN A 128 -0.03 -0.23 -10.98
CA GLN A 128 0.99 0.32 -11.88
C GLN A 128 0.98 1.86 -11.86
N LYS A 129 2.14 2.49 -11.59
CA LYS A 129 2.35 3.95 -11.66
C LYS A 129 3.12 4.30 -12.94
N ASP A 130 2.40 4.51 -14.05
CA ASP A 130 2.93 5.11 -15.28
C ASP A 130 2.53 6.59 -15.37
N LEU A 131 3.05 7.48 -14.50
CA LEU A 131 2.99 8.92 -14.78
C LEU A 131 3.82 9.83 -13.85
N LEU A 132 5.10 9.55 -13.60
CA LEU A 132 5.99 10.55 -12.96
C LEU A 132 7.39 10.56 -13.60
N ARG A 133 7.44 10.75 -14.94
CA ARG A 133 8.67 11.03 -15.71
C ARG A 133 8.72 12.46 -16.28
N ARG A 134 7.91 13.38 -15.78
CA ARG A 134 7.98 14.79 -16.17
C ARG A 134 7.68 15.70 -15.00
N PHE A 135 8.57 15.71 -14.01
CA PHE A 135 8.97 16.89 -13.24
C PHE A 135 10.37 16.63 -12.69
#